data_AF-A0A956FF05-F1
#
_entry.id   AF-A0A956FF05-F1
#
_cell.length_a   1.000
_cell.length_b   1.000
_cell.length_c   1.000
_cell.angle_alpha   90.00
_cell.angle_beta   90.00
_cell.angle_gamma   90.00
#
_symmetry.space_group_name_H-M   'P 1'
#
loop_
_entity.id
_entity.type
_entity.pdbx_description
1 polymer ?
#
loop_
_entity_poly.entity_id
_entity_poly.type
_entity_poly.pdbx_seq_one_letter_code
_entity_poly.pdbx_strand_id
1 'polypeptide(L)'
;MLVAGALLTGACMINAATGRLQLTTISESEEIRLGTQNDEEVVAALGLYEDEELQGLVSEVGDKLAASSERPGLPWTFRVLDEPAVNAFALPGGYVYTTRGLLVHLGSEDELAAVLGHEIGHVTARHGVVQLRKTRVAAASVGVFRVIDPNLRHVGGIAAGTAGLALLKHSRDDEYEADSLGLRYAERAGYDRAATIAVFDVLVRVSQAEAGERVPAWMSTHPEPELRRERVRSMLPPGSEPPPPDPEYLARLAGVVYGPDPRQGYVAGQTFVHPPRGFAIDLPTGWEATHEGPRVMAVSEDEQALLVLTPSEAESAAKALEEFFADGSLERGEGWEGTVSGFPVVSASFSASASDGTLMGLLAFVDYEDGVLALAAMGPAEGWEARSEAIAACFASLRRASAAQLRVEPMRVRPWQTEAETTLASALERRPASIELAELARLNGVDAEATLPAGTWLKWVDGFDPRAAAPAAAPTKDDQASPMKG
;
A
#
# COMPACT_ATOMS: atom_id res chain seq x y z
N MET A 1 -0.43 -21.59 53.01
CA MET A 1 0.14 -21.47 51.65
C MET A 1 -0.64 -22.39 50.72
N LEU A 2 -1.70 -21.89 50.09
CA LEU A 2 -2.52 -22.67 49.15
C LEU A 2 -3.36 -21.71 48.30
N VAL A 3 -2.73 -21.04 47.32
CA VAL A 3 -3.43 -20.39 46.19
C VAL A 3 -2.48 -20.41 44.97
N ALA A 4 -2.41 -21.54 44.26
CA ALA A 4 -1.68 -21.66 42.98
C ALA A 4 -2.42 -22.60 42.00
N GLY A 5 -3.76 -22.61 42.03
CA GLY A 5 -4.56 -23.63 41.35
C GLY A 5 -5.71 -23.14 40.46
N ALA A 6 -5.85 -21.84 40.16
CA ALA A 6 -7.10 -21.33 39.57
C ALA A 6 -6.95 -20.41 38.32
N LEU A 7 -5.85 -20.47 37.56
CA LEU A 7 -5.64 -19.58 36.40
C LEU A 7 -5.54 -20.25 35.02
N LEU A 8 -5.82 -21.56 34.90
CA LEU A 8 -5.65 -22.30 33.63
C LEU A 8 -6.96 -22.68 32.91
N THR A 9 -8.14 -22.31 33.42
CA THR A 9 -9.42 -22.80 32.88
C THR A 9 -9.99 -22.00 31.70
N GLY A 10 -9.35 -20.90 31.27
CA GLY A 10 -9.85 -20.05 30.18
C GLY A 10 -9.00 -20.01 28.90
N ALA A 11 -7.86 -20.71 28.86
CA ALA A 11 -6.84 -20.47 27.84
C ALA A 11 -6.91 -21.40 26.62
N CYS A 12 -7.75 -22.45 26.63
CA CYS A 12 -7.80 -23.44 25.55
C CYS A 12 -9.24 -23.60 25.08
N MET A 13 -9.54 -23.14 23.86
CA MET A 13 -10.85 -23.31 23.23
C MET A 13 -10.68 -24.01 21.88
N ILE A 14 -11.66 -24.82 21.48
CA ILE A 14 -11.72 -25.34 20.12
C ILE A 14 -12.29 -24.23 19.22
N ASN A 15 -11.55 -23.86 18.18
CA ASN A 15 -12.05 -22.92 17.18
C ASN A 15 -13.09 -23.62 16.29
N ALA A 16 -14.29 -23.06 16.19
CA ALA A 16 -15.40 -23.68 15.47
C ALA A 16 -15.18 -23.77 13.95
N ALA A 17 -14.43 -22.83 13.35
CA ALA A 17 -14.13 -22.83 11.93
C ALA A 17 -13.14 -23.96 11.56
N THR A 18 -12.09 -24.11 12.38
CA THR A 18 -10.95 -24.98 12.10
C THR A 18 -11.03 -26.35 12.79
N GLY A 19 -11.79 -26.47 13.86
CA GLY A 19 -11.80 -27.63 14.74
C GLY A 19 -10.52 -27.81 15.57
N ARG A 20 -9.58 -26.86 15.52
CA ARG A 20 -8.28 -26.93 16.22
C ARG A 20 -8.37 -26.30 17.61
N LEU A 21 -7.57 -26.83 18.54
CA LEU A 21 -7.34 -26.19 19.84
C LEU A 21 -6.55 -24.90 19.64
N GLN A 22 -7.12 -23.77 20.05
CA GLN A 22 -6.47 -22.47 20.04
C GLN A 22 -6.19 -22.03 21.46
N LEU A 23 -4.89 -21.83 21.74
CA LEU A 23 -4.45 -21.25 22.99
C LEU A 23 -4.37 -19.73 22.86
N THR A 24 -5.41 -19.02 23.28
CA THR A 24 -5.47 -17.56 23.21
C THR A 24 -5.98 -16.98 24.52
N THR A 25 -5.30 -15.94 25.00
CA THR A 25 -5.68 -15.15 26.18
C THR A 25 -6.47 -13.89 25.81
N ILE A 26 -6.63 -13.62 24.50
CA ILE A 26 -7.33 -12.44 23.99
C ILE A 26 -8.81 -12.79 23.83
N SER A 27 -9.65 -12.11 24.62
CA SER A 27 -11.12 -12.22 24.54
C SER A 27 -11.65 -11.65 23.22
N GLU A 28 -12.86 -12.02 22.81
CA GLU A 28 -13.48 -11.44 21.61
C GLU A 28 -13.70 -9.92 21.73
N SER A 29 -14.11 -9.44 22.90
CA SER A 29 -14.23 -7.99 23.14
C SER A 29 -12.89 -7.26 23.04
N GLU A 30 -11.79 -7.89 23.49
CA GLU A 30 -10.45 -7.32 23.32
C GLU A 30 -10.00 -7.37 21.86
N GLU A 31 -10.33 -8.44 21.14
CA GLU A 31 -10.09 -8.59 19.70
C GLU A 31 -10.77 -7.47 18.90
N ILE A 32 -12.05 -7.21 19.15
CA ILE A 32 -12.81 -6.13 18.50
C ILE A 32 -12.18 -4.77 18.79
N ARG A 33 -11.83 -4.51 20.06
CA ARG A 33 -11.19 -3.24 20.44
C ARG A 33 -9.85 -3.02 19.73
N LEU A 34 -9.05 -4.07 19.58
CA LEU A 34 -7.79 -4.00 18.83
C LEU A 34 -8.04 -3.72 17.35
N GLY A 35 -9.06 -4.35 16.76
CA GLY A 35 -9.51 -4.08 15.39
C GLY A 35 -9.88 -2.61 15.18
N THR A 36 -10.73 -2.07 16.04
CA THR A 36 -11.20 -0.68 15.96
C THR A 36 -10.06 0.33 16.08
N GLN A 37 -9.12 0.12 17.00
CA GLN A 37 -7.95 1.01 17.12
C GLN A 37 -7.09 0.98 15.85
N ASN A 38 -6.85 -0.22 15.30
CA ASN A 38 -6.01 -0.36 14.12
C ASN A 38 -6.70 0.13 12.84
N ASP A 39 -8.04 0.09 12.77
CA ASP A 39 -8.84 0.63 11.66
C ASP A 39 -8.60 2.13 11.48
N GLU A 40 -8.63 2.90 12.56
CA GLU A 40 -8.35 4.34 12.53
C GLU A 40 -6.96 4.62 11.93
N GLU A 41 -5.96 3.82 12.30
CA GLU A 41 -4.59 3.96 11.82
C GLU A 41 -4.42 3.54 10.35
N VAL A 42 -5.07 2.45 9.91
CA VAL A 42 -5.05 2.02 8.51
C VAL A 42 -5.72 3.06 7.61
N VAL A 43 -6.88 3.58 8.01
CA VAL A 43 -7.60 4.61 7.25
C VAL A 43 -6.80 5.91 7.19
N ALA A 44 -6.13 6.30 8.27
CA ALA A 44 -5.26 7.47 8.28
C ALA A 44 -4.03 7.32 7.37
N ALA A 45 -3.48 6.10 7.27
CA ALA A 45 -2.28 5.84 6.48
C ALA A 45 -2.57 5.63 4.98
N LEU A 46 -3.57 4.82 4.65
CA LEU A 46 -3.81 4.36 3.28
C LEU A 46 -5.01 5.03 2.59
N GLY A 47 -5.86 5.73 3.36
CA GLY A 47 -7.06 6.38 2.85
C GLY A 47 -8.15 5.40 2.41
N LEU A 48 -9.40 5.86 2.46
CA LEU A 48 -10.52 5.15 1.84
C LEU A 48 -10.62 5.55 0.37
N TYR A 49 -10.94 4.60 -0.49
CA TYR A 49 -11.30 4.93 -1.85
C TYR A 49 -12.67 5.60 -1.88
N GLU A 50 -12.74 6.82 -2.43
CA GLU A 50 -13.93 7.66 -2.48
C GLU A 50 -14.88 7.22 -3.61
N ASP A 51 -15.49 6.05 -3.46
CA ASP A 51 -16.50 5.50 -4.36
C ASP A 51 -17.54 4.70 -3.56
N GLU A 52 -18.69 5.31 -3.31
CA GLU A 52 -19.76 4.70 -2.49
C GLU A 52 -20.31 3.41 -3.12
N GLU A 53 -20.35 3.32 -4.45
CA GLU A 53 -20.85 2.14 -5.16
C GLU A 53 -19.87 0.97 -5.00
N LEU A 54 -18.58 1.23 -5.14
CA LEU A 54 -17.54 0.21 -4.96
C LEU A 54 -17.41 -0.24 -3.50
N GLN A 55 -17.51 0.69 -2.55
CA GLN A 55 -17.56 0.37 -1.12
C GLN A 55 -18.79 -0.50 -0.79
N GLY A 56 -19.93 -0.17 -1.38
CA GLY A 56 -21.17 -0.95 -1.27
C GLY A 56 -21.01 -2.37 -1.79
N LEU A 57 -20.49 -2.54 -3.01
CA LEU A 57 -20.24 -3.86 -3.60
C LEU A 57 -19.38 -4.75 -2.69
N VAL A 58 -18.25 -4.24 -2.22
CA VAL A 58 -17.33 -5.01 -1.37
C VAL A 58 -17.97 -5.37 -0.02
N SER A 59 -18.77 -4.45 0.54
CA SER A 59 -19.52 -4.70 1.78
C SER A 59 -20.61 -5.75 1.59
N GLU A 60 -21.38 -5.68 0.51
CA GLU A 60 -22.46 -6.64 0.22
C GLU A 60 -21.93 -8.07 0.06
N VAL A 61 -20.86 -8.24 -0.73
CA VAL A 61 -20.21 -9.55 -0.92
C VAL A 61 -19.61 -10.05 0.40
N GLY A 62 -18.91 -9.17 1.12
CA GLY A 62 -18.29 -9.47 2.40
C GLY A 62 -19.30 -9.91 3.46
N ASP A 63 -20.38 -9.17 3.64
CA ASP A 63 -21.45 -9.47 4.61
C ASP A 63 -22.11 -10.81 4.32
N LYS A 64 -22.39 -11.09 3.04
CA LYS A 64 -22.98 -12.36 2.59
C LYS A 64 -22.08 -13.56 2.93
N LEU A 65 -20.76 -13.43 2.73
CA LEU A 65 -19.78 -14.45 3.11
C LEU A 65 -19.64 -14.60 4.63
N ALA A 66 -19.55 -13.48 5.34
CA ALA A 66 -19.39 -13.44 6.78
C ALA A 66 -20.59 -14.07 7.52
N ALA A 67 -21.81 -13.83 7.04
CA ALA A 67 -23.02 -14.47 7.53
C ALA A 67 -23.01 -16.00 7.38
N SER A 68 -22.24 -16.53 6.43
CA SER A 68 -22.06 -17.96 6.16
C SER A 68 -20.87 -18.58 6.92
N SER A 69 -20.13 -17.78 7.67
CA SER A 69 -18.96 -18.20 8.45
C SER A 69 -19.33 -18.76 9.83
N GLU A 70 -18.36 -19.28 10.57
CA GLU A 70 -18.55 -19.70 11.95
C GLU A 70 -18.51 -18.52 12.96
N ARG A 71 -18.33 -17.26 12.51
CA ARG A 71 -18.39 -16.04 13.35
C ARG A 71 -19.30 -14.95 12.76
N PRO A 72 -20.60 -15.23 12.51
CA PRO A 72 -21.50 -14.25 11.88
C PRO A 72 -21.86 -13.08 12.80
N GLY A 73 -21.62 -13.19 14.12
CA GLY A 73 -21.94 -12.16 15.11
C GLY A 73 -20.86 -11.11 15.35
N LEU A 74 -19.73 -11.17 14.64
CA LEU A 74 -18.72 -10.11 14.72
C LEU A 74 -19.23 -8.83 14.03
N PRO A 75 -18.77 -7.65 14.47
CA PRO A 75 -19.05 -6.39 13.78
C PRO A 75 -18.19 -6.28 12.52
N TRP A 76 -18.51 -7.09 11.51
CA TRP A 76 -17.77 -7.11 10.25
C TRP A 76 -17.78 -5.73 9.58
N THR A 77 -16.62 -5.32 9.08
CA THR A 77 -16.40 -4.05 8.39
C THR A 77 -15.52 -4.31 7.19
N PHE A 78 -16.02 -3.98 6.00
CA PHE A 78 -15.30 -4.15 4.75
C PHE A 78 -14.97 -2.78 4.16
N ARG A 79 -13.75 -2.60 3.65
CA ARG A 79 -13.28 -1.30 3.14
C ARG A 79 -12.43 -1.45 1.88
N VAL A 80 -12.67 -0.55 0.93
CA VAL A 80 -11.80 -0.33 -0.22
C VAL A 80 -10.80 0.78 0.12
N LEU A 81 -9.51 0.49 -0.03
CA LEU A 81 -8.42 1.43 0.20
C LEU A 81 -7.98 2.09 -1.12
N ASP A 82 -7.60 3.37 -1.06
CA ASP A 82 -7.07 4.14 -2.21
C ASP A 82 -5.59 3.82 -2.50
N GLU A 83 -5.30 2.53 -2.62
CA GLU A 83 -3.96 1.99 -2.80
C GLU A 83 -3.85 1.32 -4.18
N PRO A 84 -2.91 1.74 -5.05
CA PRO A 84 -2.70 1.10 -6.35
C PRO A 84 -2.07 -0.29 -6.27
N ALA A 85 -1.35 -0.63 -5.19
CA ALA A 85 -0.77 -1.95 -5.02
C ALA A 85 -1.85 -3.03 -4.94
N VAL A 86 -1.59 -4.20 -5.51
CA VAL A 86 -2.49 -5.37 -5.43
C VAL A 86 -2.40 -5.98 -4.03
N ASN A 87 -3.43 -5.80 -3.21
CA ASN A 87 -3.47 -6.38 -1.87
C ASN A 87 -4.89 -6.53 -1.29
N ALA A 88 -5.03 -7.44 -0.35
CA ALA A 88 -6.13 -7.54 0.60
C ALA A 88 -5.57 -8.05 1.92
N PHE A 89 -6.21 -7.69 3.04
CA PHE A 89 -5.80 -8.17 4.35
C PHE A 89 -6.94 -8.00 5.36
N ALA A 90 -6.84 -8.72 6.49
CA ALA A 90 -7.77 -8.58 7.59
C ALA A 90 -7.08 -8.23 8.92
N LEU A 91 -7.79 -7.48 9.74
CA LEU A 91 -7.43 -7.22 11.13
C LEU A 91 -8.33 -8.01 12.09
N PRO A 92 -7.89 -8.24 13.33
CA PRO A 92 -8.73 -8.87 14.35
C PRO A 92 -10.06 -8.13 14.52
N GLY A 93 -11.12 -8.85 14.87
CA GLY A 93 -12.41 -8.22 15.21
C GLY A 93 -13.38 -8.02 14.04
N GLY A 94 -13.02 -8.44 12.83
CA GLY A 94 -13.94 -8.43 11.67
C GLY A 94 -13.65 -7.36 10.62
N TYR A 95 -12.49 -6.72 10.66
CA TYR A 95 -12.12 -5.71 9.65
C TYR A 95 -11.40 -6.38 8.48
N VAL A 96 -11.88 -6.16 7.27
CA VAL A 96 -11.31 -6.70 6.03
C VAL A 96 -11.12 -5.56 5.03
N TYR A 97 -9.95 -5.51 4.42
CA TYR A 97 -9.54 -4.46 3.49
C TYR A 97 -9.21 -5.07 2.14
N THR A 98 -9.56 -4.35 1.09
CA THR A 98 -9.16 -4.66 -0.28
C THR A 98 -8.71 -3.38 -0.97
N THR A 99 -7.63 -3.43 -1.73
CA THR A 99 -7.16 -2.24 -2.44
C THR A 99 -7.89 -2.08 -3.78
N ARG A 100 -8.06 -0.84 -4.26
CA ARG A 100 -8.51 -0.62 -5.63
C ARG A 100 -7.60 -1.29 -6.66
N GLY A 101 -6.29 -1.39 -6.34
CA GLY A 101 -5.31 -2.12 -7.13
C GLY A 101 -5.69 -3.57 -7.35
N LEU A 102 -6.16 -4.29 -6.32
CA LEU A 102 -6.62 -5.67 -6.49
C LEU A 102 -7.95 -5.74 -7.28
N LEU A 103 -8.92 -4.88 -6.95
CA LEU A 103 -10.26 -4.92 -7.55
C LEU A 103 -10.25 -4.82 -9.08
N VAL A 104 -9.40 -3.95 -9.63
CA VAL A 104 -9.28 -3.75 -11.08
C VAL A 104 -8.71 -4.98 -11.80
N HIS A 105 -7.99 -5.86 -11.10
CA HIS A 105 -7.47 -7.08 -11.68
C HIS A 105 -8.46 -8.24 -11.70
N LEU A 106 -9.47 -8.22 -10.83
CA LEU A 106 -10.50 -9.25 -10.80
C LEU A 106 -11.42 -9.15 -12.03
N GLY A 107 -11.93 -10.29 -12.49
CA GLY A 107 -12.85 -10.39 -13.63
C GLY A 107 -14.32 -10.48 -13.24
N SER A 108 -14.64 -10.85 -11.99
CA SER A 108 -16.00 -11.21 -11.57
C SER A 108 -16.25 -10.98 -10.07
N GLU A 109 -17.53 -10.94 -9.68
CA GLU A 109 -17.93 -10.94 -8.26
C GLU A 109 -17.50 -12.23 -7.55
N ASP A 110 -17.48 -13.38 -8.24
CA ASP A 110 -16.98 -14.65 -7.69
C ASP A 110 -15.50 -14.57 -7.30
N GLU A 111 -14.67 -13.88 -8.08
CA GLU A 111 -13.26 -13.64 -7.75
C GLU A 111 -13.12 -12.72 -6.53
N LEU A 112 -13.94 -11.67 -6.43
CA LEU A 112 -13.99 -10.82 -5.24
C LEU A 112 -14.41 -11.63 -4.02
N ALA A 113 -15.42 -12.50 -4.16
CA ALA A 113 -15.86 -13.38 -3.09
C ALA A 113 -14.79 -14.38 -2.67
N ALA A 114 -13.95 -14.86 -3.60
CA ALA A 114 -12.82 -15.72 -3.28
C ALA A 114 -11.76 -14.99 -2.42
N VAL A 115 -11.42 -13.74 -2.78
CA VAL A 115 -10.51 -12.88 -1.98
C VAL A 115 -11.09 -12.64 -0.59
N LEU A 116 -12.31 -12.11 -0.50
CA LEU A 116 -12.92 -11.78 0.79
C LEU A 116 -13.16 -13.03 1.65
N GLY A 117 -13.52 -14.15 1.02
CA GLY A 117 -13.70 -15.43 1.71
C GLY A 117 -12.41 -15.92 2.36
N HIS A 118 -11.26 -15.74 1.70
CA HIS A 118 -9.94 -16.04 2.26
C HIS A 118 -9.64 -15.17 3.49
N GLU A 119 -9.86 -13.85 3.40
CA GLU A 119 -9.65 -12.91 4.51
C GLU A 119 -10.57 -13.18 5.72
N ILE A 120 -11.84 -13.50 5.45
CA ILE A 120 -12.79 -13.97 6.48
C ILE A 120 -12.28 -15.28 7.10
N GLY A 121 -11.65 -16.15 6.31
CA GLY A 121 -10.91 -17.33 6.78
C GLY A 121 -9.87 -17.00 7.84
N HIS A 122 -9.03 -15.99 7.60
CA HIS A 122 -8.02 -15.55 8.59
C HIS A 122 -8.64 -15.04 9.89
N VAL A 123 -9.73 -14.26 9.81
CA VAL A 123 -10.42 -13.71 11.00
C VAL A 123 -11.15 -14.80 11.79
N THR A 124 -11.83 -15.71 11.09
CA THR A 124 -12.57 -16.82 11.69
C THR A 124 -11.64 -17.82 12.36
N ALA A 125 -10.50 -18.11 11.72
CA ALA A 125 -9.41 -18.89 12.31
C ALA A 125 -8.55 -18.09 13.31
N ARG A 126 -8.82 -16.79 13.53
CA ARG A 126 -8.09 -15.91 14.47
C ARG A 126 -6.58 -15.90 14.22
N HIS A 127 -6.12 -16.06 12.98
CA HIS A 127 -4.70 -16.11 12.63
C HIS A 127 -3.94 -14.85 13.09
N GLY A 128 -4.52 -13.66 12.87
CA GLY A 128 -3.96 -12.40 13.36
C GLY A 128 -3.77 -12.35 14.87
N VAL A 129 -4.75 -12.84 15.66
CA VAL A 129 -4.68 -12.91 17.12
C VAL A 129 -3.56 -13.85 17.59
N VAL A 130 -3.44 -15.01 16.94
CA VAL A 130 -2.37 -15.99 17.23
C VAL A 130 -1.01 -15.37 16.93
N GLN A 131 -0.88 -14.62 15.84
CA GLN A 131 0.36 -13.97 15.45
C GLN A 131 0.73 -12.81 16.39
N LEU A 132 -0.22 -11.95 16.77
CA LEU A 132 -0.02 -10.92 17.81
C LEU A 132 0.51 -11.54 19.11
N ARG A 133 -0.05 -12.69 19.52
CA ARG A 133 0.42 -13.41 20.70
C ARG A 133 1.87 -13.85 20.55
N LYS A 134 2.25 -14.46 19.42
CA LYS A 134 3.64 -14.89 19.16
C LYS A 134 4.61 -13.71 19.30
N THR A 135 4.26 -12.54 18.75
CA THR A 135 5.06 -11.31 18.87
C THR A 135 5.15 -10.79 20.31
N ARG A 136 4.02 -10.77 21.05
CA ARG A 136 4.00 -10.36 22.48
C ARG A 136 4.82 -11.31 23.36
N VAL A 137 4.74 -12.62 23.11
CA VAL A 137 5.50 -13.63 23.85
C VAL A 137 7.00 -13.54 23.54
N ALA A 138 7.38 -13.34 22.27
CA ALA A 138 8.76 -13.09 21.88
C ALA A 138 9.33 -11.81 22.53
N ALA A 139 8.53 -10.74 22.59
CA ALA A 139 8.90 -9.51 23.29
C ALA A 139 9.02 -9.68 24.81
N ALA A 140 8.25 -10.60 25.40
CA ALA A 140 8.28 -10.94 26.83
C ALA A 140 9.41 -11.91 27.20
N SER A 141 9.83 -12.81 26.30
CA SER A 141 10.97 -13.71 26.51
C SER A 141 12.32 -12.98 26.46
N VAL A 142 12.42 -11.89 25.69
CA VAL A 142 13.51 -10.90 25.80
C VAL A 142 13.37 -10.04 27.06
N GLY A 143 12.18 -10.01 27.67
CA GLY A 143 11.80 -9.18 28.81
C GLY A 143 12.52 -9.46 30.13
N VAL A 144 13.24 -10.57 30.27
CA VAL A 144 14.17 -10.77 31.41
C VAL A 144 15.32 -9.74 31.38
N PHE A 145 15.62 -9.15 30.22
CA PHE A 145 16.61 -8.07 30.07
C PHE A 145 16.02 -6.64 30.06
N ARG A 146 14.69 -6.46 30.13
CA ARG A 146 14.00 -5.15 30.03
C ARG A 146 13.88 -4.37 31.35
N VAL A 147 14.59 -4.77 32.41
CA VAL A 147 14.58 -4.06 33.71
C VAL A 147 15.36 -2.72 33.65
N ILE A 148 15.88 -2.28 32.50
CA ILE A 148 16.91 -1.23 32.45
C ILE A 148 16.46 0.15 31.92
N ASP A 149 15.39 0.34 31.12
CA ASP A 149 15.07 1.71 30.65
C ASP A 149 13.59 1.97 30.24
N PRO A 150 12.90 2.95 30.86
CA PRO A 150 11.55 3.40 30.46
C PRO A 150 11.45 4.15 29.12
N ASN A 151 12.55 4.71 28.58
CA ASN A 151 12.54 5.55 27.38
C ASN A 151 12.47 4.77 26.06
N LEU A 152 12.74 3.46 26.09
CA LEU A 152 12.57 2.55 24.95
C LEU A 152 11.09 2.29 24.58
N ARG A 153 10.13 2.92 25.27
CA ARG A 153 8.68 2.77 25.03
C ARG A 153 8.13 3.65 23.91
N HIS A 154 8.80 4.76 23.56
CA HIS A 154 8.27 5.74 22.63
C HIS A 154 8.79 5.57 21.18
N VAL A 155 10.07 5.25 21.03
CA VAL A 155 10.72 5.12 19.71
C VAL A 155 10.36 3.80 19.00
N GLY A 156 9.91 2.79 19.75
CA GLY A 156 9.45 1.51 19.20
C GLY A 156 7.93 1.41 18.99
N GLY A 157 7.14 2.42 19.33
CA GLY A 157 5.67 2.32 19.38
C GLY A 157 4.98 2.40 18.03
N ILE A 158 5.47 3.24 17.11
CA ILE A 158 4.79 3.56 15.85
C ILE A 158 5.38 2.77 14.67
N ALA A 159 6.70 2.52 14.66
CA ALA A 159 7.33 1.69 13.62
C ALA A 159 7.22 0.17 13.89
N ALA A 160 6.97 -0.26 15.14
CA ALA A 160 6.73 -1.67 15.48
C ALA A 160 5.25 -1.97 15.80
N GLY A 161 4.38 -0.96 15.77
CA GLY A 161 2.94 -1.09 15.92
C GLY A 161 2.25 -0.98 14.56
N THR A 162 1.14 -1.71 14.40
CA THR A 162 0.06 -1.47 13.42
C THR A 162 0.37 -1.58 11.92
N ALA A 163 1.28 -0.80 11.34
CA ALA A 163 1.77 -1.06 9.98
C ALA A 163 2.45 -2.45 9.90
N GLY A 164 3.16 -2.84 10.96
CA GLY A 164 3.69 -4.19 11.12
C GLY A 164 2.64 -5.28 11.37
N LEU A 165 1.39 -4.91 11.74
CA LEU A 165 0.27 -5.86 11.90
C LEU A 165 -0.40 -6.18 10.56
N ALA A 166 -0.55 -5.18 9.69
CA ALA A 166 -1.00 -5.37 8.31
C ALA A 166 0.03 -6.12 7.45
N LEU A 167 1.31 -6.12 7.86
CA LEU A 167 2.43 -6.84 7.24
C LEU A 167 2.76 -8.19 7.93
N LEU A 168 1.86 -8.72 8.75
CA LEU A 168 2.11 -9.98 9.44
C LEU A 168 2.16 -11.14 8.44
N LYS A 169 3.35 -11.74 8.33
CA LYS A 169 3.55 -13.00 7.61
C LYS A 169 2.73 -14.13 8.24
N HIS A 170 1.78 -14.64 7.48
CA HIS A 170 1.08 -15.87 7.82
C HIS A 170 1.94 -17.10 7.53
N SER A 171 1.76 -18.15 8.31
CA SER A 171 2.44 -19.42 8.03
C SER A 171 1.74 -20.15 6.89
N ARG A 172 2.44 -21.05 6.20
CA ARG A 172 1.86 -21.89 5.14
C ARG A 172 0.60 -22.63 5.60
N ASP A 173 0.59 -23.10 6.85
CA ASP A 173 -0.56 -23.79 7.43
C ASP A 173 -1.75 -22.86 7.65
N ASP A 174 -1.50 -21.58 7.99
CA ASP A 174 -2.54 -20.56 8.13
C ASP A 174 -3.16 -20.26 6.75
N GLU A 175 -2.35 -20.10 5.71
CA GLU A 175 -2.81 -19.87 4.33
C GLU A 175 -3.66 -21.03 3.81
N TYR A 176 -3.21 -22.26 4.00
CA TYR A 176 -3.96 -23.45 3.59
C TYR A 176 -5.30 -23.62 4.33
N GLU A 177 -5.33 -23.24 5.60
CA GLU A 177 -6.55 -23.23 6.41
C GLU A 177 -7.51 -22.14 5.93
N ALA A 178 -7.02 -20.92 5.69
CA ALA A 178 -7.80 -19.82 5.14
C ALA A 178 -8.34 -20.13 3.73
N ASP A 179 -7.56 -20.77 2.85
CA ASP A 179 -8.03 -21.26 1.54
C ASP A 179 -9.21 -22.23 1.68
N SER A 180 -9.10 -23.20 2.59
CA SER A 180 -10.15 -24.20 2.80
C SER A 180 -11.42 -23.58 3.41
N LEU A 181 -11.27 -22.58 4.28
CA LEU A 181 -12.40 -21.82 4.83
C LEU A 181 -13.03 -20.90 3.78
N GLY A 182 -12.23 -20.20 2.99
CA GLY A 182 -12.71 -19.35 1.91
C GLY A 182 -13.54 -20.12 0.88
N LEU A 183 -13.06 -21.28 0.43
CA LEU A 183 -13.81 -22.18 -0.47
C LEU A 183 -15.15 -22.63 0.14
N ARG A 184 -15.17 -22.90 1.45
CA ARG A 184 -16.39 -23.28 2.19
C ARG A 184 -17.37 -22.12 2.28
N TYR A 185 -16.90 -20.91 2.54
CA TYR A 185 -17.75 -19.73 2.65
C TYR A 185 -18.33 -19.33 1.30
N ALA A 186 -17.50 -19.36 0.24
CA ALA A 186 -17.94 -19.16 -1.13
C ALA A 186 -19.06 -20.15 -1.51
N GLU A 187 -18.86 -21.45 -1.27
CA GLU A 187 -19.88 -22.48 -1.55
C GLU A 187 -21.19 -22.24 -0.77
N ARG A 188 -21.11 -21.92 0.53
CA ARG A 188 -22.29 -21.63 1.36
C ARG A 188 -23.05 -20.38 0.90
N ALA A 189 -22.33 -19.38 0.42
CA ALA A 189 -22.89 -18.12 -0.10
C ALA A 189 -23.34 -18.24 -1.58
N GLY A 190 -23.08 -19.37 -2.24
CA GLY A 190 -23.48 -19.61 -3.63
C GLY A 190 -22.55 -19.00 -4.68
N TYR A 191 -21.31 -18.69 -4.31
CA TYR A 191 -20.26 -18.24 -5.22
C TYR A 191 -19.49 -19.43 -5.82
N ASP A 192 -18.97 -19.26 -7.04
CA ASP A 192 -18.17 -20.28 -7.71
C ASP A 192 -16.78 -20.39 -7.07
N ARG A 193 -16.52 -21.53 -6.43
CA ARG A 193 -15.23 -21.85 -5.83
C ARG A 193 -14.08 -21.86 -6.84
N ALA A 194 -14.34 -22.12 -8.11
CA ALA A 194 -13.32 -22.14 -9.17
C ALA A 194 -12.71 -20.76 -9.43
N ALA A 195 -13.40 -19.67 -9.07
CA ALA A 195 -12.88 -18.31 -9.16
C ALA A 195 -11.59 -18.09 -8.35
N THR A 196 -11.39 -18.85 -7.28
CA THR A 196 -10.13 -18.84 -6.50
C THR A 196 -8.90 -19.15 -7.37
N ILE A 197 -9.06 -19.98 -8.41
CA ILE A 197 -7.97 -20.27 -9.36
C ILE A 197 -7.60 -19.01 -10.16
N ALA A 198 -8.59 -18.26 -10.66
CA ALA A 198 -8.36 -17.02 -11.41
C ALA A 198 -7.69 -15.94 -10.55
N VAL A 199 -8.06 -15.85 -9.26
CA VAL A 199 -7.38 -14.96 -8.30
C VAL A 199 -5.90 -15.33 -8.18
N PHE A 200 -5.55 -16.60 -8.00
CA PHE A 200 -4.13 -16.99 -7.99
C PHE A 200 -3.43 -16.69 -9.32
N ASP A 201 -4.10 -16.87 -10.46
CA ASP A 201 -3.54 -16.51 -11.76
C ASP A 201 -3.25 -14.99 -11.87
N VAL A 202 -4.13 -14.14 -11.31
CA VAL A 202 -3.87 -12.69 -11.15
C VAL A 202 -2.59 -12.46 -10.34
N LEU A 203 -2.49 -13.06 -9.15
CA LEU A 203 -1.35 -12.87 -8.24
C LEU A 203 -0.02 -13.31 -8.88
N VAL A 204 -0.01 -14.44 -9.58
CA VAL A 204 1.16 -14.94 -10.32
C VAL A 204 1.59 -13.95 -11.40
N ARG A 205 0.64 -13.43 -12.22
CA ARG A 205 0.95 -12.44 -13.27
C ARG A 205 1.49 -11.14 -12.71
N VAL A 206 0.93 -10.65 -11.61
CA VAL A 206 1.39 -9.44 -10.93
C VAL A 206 2.81 -9.64 -10.39
N SER A 207 3.09 -10.76 -9.73
CA SER A 207 4.44 -11.07 -9.23
C SER A 207 5.51 -11.08 -10.31
N GLN A 208 5.20 -11.69 -11.45
CA GLN A 208 6.15 -11.80 -12.54
C GLN A 208 6.48 -10.43 -13.15
N ALA A 209 5.56 -9.47 -13.08
CA ALA A 209 5.78 -8.11 -13.55
C ALA A 209 6.60 -7.28 -12.56
N GLU A 210 6.44 -7.50 -11.26
CA GLU A 210 7.16 -6.77 -10.20
C GLU A 210 8.51 -7.42 -9.84
N ALA A 211 8.84 -8.58 -10.44
CA ALA A 211 10.07 -9.33 -10.22
C ALA A 211 11.31 -8.54 -10.68
N GLY A 212 11.89 -7.76 -9.77
CA GLY A 212 13.10 -6.98 -10.00
C GLY A 212 13.08 -5.59 -9.34
N GLU A 213 11.89 -5.06 -9.04
CA GLU A 213 11.75 -3.70 -8.50
C GLU A 213 11.46 -3.71 -6.99
N ARG A 214 10.50 -4.52 -6.52
CA ARG A 214 10.17 -4.78 -5.09
C ARG A 214 9.43 -6.12 -4.94
N VAL A 215 9.42 -6.71 -3.73
CA VAL A 215 8.54 -7.86 -3.43
C VAL A 215 7.08 -7.37 -3.39
N PRO A 216 6.14 -8.00 -4.12
CA PRO A 216 4.74 -7.62 -4.10
C PRO A 216 4.19 -7.53 -2.68
N ALA A 217 3.37 -6.50 -2.40
CA ALA A 217 2.84 -6.26 -1.05
C ALA A 217 2.10 -7.49 -0.49
N TRP A 218 1.24 -8.11 -1.31
CA TRP A 218 0.51 -9.32 -0.94
C TRP A 218 1.43 -10.53 -0.74
N MET A 219 2.57 -10.65 -1.45
CA MET A 219 3.49 -11.79 -1.29
C MET A 219 4.22 -11.73 0.05
N SER A 220 4.36 -10.52 0.61
CA SER A 220 4.90 -10.33 1.96
C SER A 220 3.92 -10.78 3.05
N THR A 221 2.62 -10.87 2.78
CA THR A 221 1.57 -11.28 3.73
C THR A 221 1.07 -12.71 3.47
N HIS A 222 0.89 -13.09 2.20
CA HIS A 222 0.32 -14.35 1.71
C HIS A 222 1.26 -15.04 0.70
N PRO A 223 2.18 -15.92 1.12
CA PRO A 223 3.16 -16.53 0.21
C PRO A 223 2.59 -17.67 -0.66
N GLU A 224 3.33 -18.03 -1.72
CA GLU A 224 3.20 -19.25 -2.55
C GLU A 224 1.88 -19.42 -3.33
N PRO A 225 1.51 -18.47 -4.21
CA PRO A 225 0.26 -18.57 -4.96
C PRO A 225 0.21 -19.79 -5.89
N GLU A 226 1.33 -20.24 -6.47
CA GLU A 226 1.35 -21.37 -7.41
C GLU A 226 1.03 -22.70 -6.71
N LEU A 227 1.65 -22.96 -5.55
CA LEU A 227 1.41 -24.18 -4.76
C LEU A 227 0.00 -24.19 -4.19
N ARG A 228 -0.49 -23.03 -3.73
CA ARG A 228 -1.86 -22.88 -3.24
C ARG A 228 -2.89 -23.08 -4.34
N ARG A 229 -2.63 -22.56 -5.56
CA ARG A 229 -3.45 -22.80 -6.75
C ARG A 229 -3.57 -24.28 -7.07
N GLU A 230 -2.46 -25.03 -7.03
CA GLU A 230 -2.47 -26.49 -7.25
C GLU A 230 -3.27 -27.23 -6.18
N ARG A 231 -3.09 -26.85 -4.91
CA ARG A 231 -3.85 -27.40 -3.79
C ARG A 231 -5.34 -27.14 -3.95
N VAL A 232 -5.75 -25.90 -4.23
CA VAL A 232 -7.16 -25.55 -4.45
C VAL A 232 -7.73 -26.33 -5.64
N ARG A 233 -7.00 -26.44 -6.75
CA ARG A 233 -7.42 -27.25 -7.91
C ARG A 233 -7.67 -28.71 -7.53
N SER A 234 -6.91 -29.28 -6.59
CA SER A 234 -7.15 -30.65 -6.10
C SER A 234 -8.37 -30.79 -5.18
N MET A 235 -8.88 -29.69 -4.62
CA MET A 235 -10.07 -29.66 -3.77
C MET A 235 -11.36 -29.46 -4.57
N LEU A 236 -11.25 -29.01 -5.82
CA LEU A 236 -12.39 -28.77 -6.70
C LEU A 236 -12.76 -30.02 -7.50
N PRO A 237 -14.01 -30.14 -7.97
CA PRO A 237 -14.38 -31.18 -8.92
C PRO A 237 -13.44 -31.21 -10.14
N PRO A 238 -13.09 -32.40 -10.66
CA PRO A 238 -12.29 -32.51 -11.88
C PRO A 238 -12.92 -31.73 -13.05
N GLY A 239 -12.12 -30.91 -13.74
CA GLY A 239 -12.59 -30.09 -14.86
C GLY A 239 -13.25 -28.77 -14.46
N SER A 240 -13.20 -28.37 -13.18
CA SER A 240 -13.62 -27.03 -12.78
C SER A 240 -12.73 -25.98 -13.45
N GLU A 241 -13.35 -25.05 -14.17
CA GLU A 241 -12.70 -23.91 -14.82
C GLU A 241 -13.15 -22.62 -14.13
N PRO A 242 -12.29 -21.59 -14.04
CA PRO A 242 -12.71 -20.29 -13.52
C PRO A 242 -13.84 -19.70 -14.36
N PRO A 243 -14.77 -18.94 -13.76
CA PRO A 243 -15.80 -18.24 -14.51
C PRO A 243 -15.17 -17.21 -15.47
N PRO A 244 -15.81 -16.94 -16.63
CA PRO A 244 -15.38 -15.84 -17.50
C PRO A 244 -15.61 -14.50 -16.80
N PRO A 245 -15.00 -13.40 -17.30
CA PRO A 245 -15.28 -12.07 -16.78
C PRO A 245 -16.77 -11.74 -16.80
N ASP A 246 -17.28 -11.23 -15.68
CA ASP A 246 -18.68 -10.87 -15.50
C ASP A 246 -18.91 -9.41 -15.94
N PRO A 247 -19.76 -9.16 -16.96
CA PRO A 247 -20.05 -7.81 -17.42
C PRO A 247 -20.64 -6.89 -16.33
N GLU A 248 -21.41 -7.43 -15.38
CA GLU A 248 -21.99 -6.62 -14.30
C GLU A 248 -20.93 -6.15 -13.32
N TYR A 249 -20.03 -7.04 -12.89
CA TYR A 249 -18.85 -6.69 -12.12
C TYR A 249 -17.94 -5.70 -12.86
N LEU A 250 -17.64 -5.94 -14.13
CA LEU A 250 -16.82 -5.04 -14.93
C LEU A 250 -17.44 -3.64 -15.04
N ALA A 251 -18.77 -3.54 -15.18
CA ALA A 251 -19.46 -2.26 -15.18
C ALA A 251 -19.26 -1.48 -13.87
N ARG A 252 -19.19 -2.16 -12.71
CA ARG A 252 -18.87 -1.54 -11.41
C ARG A 252 -17.43 -1.00 -11.34
N LEU A 253 -16.52 -1.53 -12.14
CA LEU A 253 -15.14 -1.04 -12.24
C LEU A 253 -14.99 0.19 -13.18
N ALA A 254 -16.06 0.59 -13.88
CA ALA A 254 -15.99 1.68 -14.83
C ALA A 254 -15.67 3.01 -14.13
N GLY A 255 -14.50 3.57 -14.42
CA GLY A 255 -14.03 4.81 -13.82
C GLY A 255 -13.12 4.63 -12.61
N VAL A 256 -12.94 3.41 -12.10
CA VAL A 256 -11.99 3.13 -11.01
C VAL A 256 -10.58 3.53 -11.46
N VAL A 257 -9.84 4.19 -10.57
CA VAL A 257 -8.49 4.67 -10.85
C VAL A 257 -7.53 3.49 -10.96
N TYR A 258 -6.79 3.44 -12.07
CA TYR A 258 -5.76 2.45 -12.33
C TYR A 258 -4.36 3.02 -12.04
N GLY A 259 -3.53 2.30 -11.28
CA GLY A 259 -2.18 2.76 -10.95
C GLY A 259 -2.15 4.02 -10.07
N PRO A 260 -1.01 4.73 -9.99
CA PRO A 260 -0.88 5.92 -9.15
C PRO A 260 -1.89 7.02 -9.55
N ASP A 261 -2.51 7.66 -8.56
CA ASP A 261 -3.39 8.82 -8.81
C ASP A 261 -2.54 10.11 -8.83
N PRO A 262 -2.39 10.80 -9.98
CA PRO A 262 -1.62 12.04 -10.05
C PRO A 262 -2.19 13.16 -9.17
N ARG A 263 -3.45 13.04 -8.71
CA ARG A 263 -4.04 13.97 -7.73
C ARG A 263 -3.42 13.81 -6.35
N GLN A 264 -2.83 12.67 -6.02
CA GLN A 264 -2.02 12.52 -4.81
C GLN A 264 -0.61 13.11 -4.96
N GLY A 265 -0.27 13.61 -6.15
CA GLY A 265 1.07 14.10 -6.48
C GLY A 265 1.69 13.27 -7.59
N TYR A 266 2.52 13.90 -8.42
CA TYR A 266 3.25 13.22 -9.48
C TYR A 266 4.52 13.98 -9.87
N VAL A 267 5.45 13.27 -10.51
CA VAL A 267 6.68 13.84 -11.05
C VAL A 267 6.57 13.89 -12.57
N ALA A 268 6.80 15.07 -13.15
CA ALA A 268 6.93 15.27 -14.59
C ALA A 268 8.29 15.87 -14.91
N GLY A 269 9.17 15.10 -15.55
CA GLY A 269 10.59 15.44 -15.68
C GLY A 269 11.23 15.57 -14.29
N GLN A 270 11.68 16.76 -13.91
CA GLN A 270 12.23 17.00 -12.57
C GLN A 270 11.25 17.72 -11.64
N THR A 271 10.04 18.03 -12.11
CA THR A 271 9.07 18.81 -11.35
C THR A 271 8.10 17.88 -10.63
N PHE A 272 8.10 17.92 -9.30
CA PHE A 272 7.00 17.40 -8.51
C PHE A 272 5.84 18.39 -8.52
N VAL A 273 4.63 17.88 -8.70
CA VAL A 273 3.39 18.65 -8.70
C VAL A 273 2.42 18.00 -7.72
N HIS A 274 1.76 18.81 -6.88
CA HIS A 274 0.68 18.34 -6.01
C HIS A 274 -0.64 19.06 -6.34
N PRO A 275 -1.49 18.48 -7.21
CA PRO A 275 -2.65 19.20 -7.75
C PRO A 275 -3.64 19.76 -6.71
N PRO A 276 -4.06 19.01 -5.67
CA PRO A 276 -5.01 19.52 -4.68
C PRO A 276 -4.48 20.71 -3.87
N ARG A 277 -3.15 20.78 -3.68
CA ARG A 277 -2.50 21.90 -2.98
C ARG A 277 -2.05 22.99 -3.94
N GLY A 278 -2.09 22.78 -5.25
CA GLY A 278 -1.84 23.83 -6.22
C GLY A 278 -0.37 24.19 -6.44
N PHE A 279 0.61 23.42 -5.94
CA PHE A 279 2.03 23.75 -6.03
C PHE A 279 2.82 22.82 -6.96
N ALA A 280 3.94 23.35 -7.45
CA ALA A 280 4.98 22.63 -8.16
C ALA A 280 6.35 23.03 -7.62
N ILE A 281 7.28 22.08 -7.58
CA ILE A 281 8.66 22.27 -7.13
C ILE A 281 9.59 21.40 -7.96
N ASP A 282 10.73 21.93 -8.37
CA ASP A 282 11.75 21.18 -9.09
C ASP A 282 12.66 20.48 -8.10
N LEU A 283 12.79 19.17 -8.25
CA LEU A 283 13.64 18.31 -7.43
C LEU A 283 15.10 18.46 -7.88
N PRO A 284 16.08 18.28 -6.97
CA PRO A 284 17.48 18.39 -7.35
C PRO A 284 17.86 17.42 -8.48
N THR A 285 18.60 17.91 -9.48
CA THR A 285 19.02 17.10 -10.62
C THR A 285 19.89 15.93 -10.19
N GLY A 286 19.60 14.74 -10.71
CA GLY A 286 20.34 13.51 -10.41
C GLY A 286 19.98 12.86 -9.07
N TRP A 287 19.04 13.44 -8.32
CA TRP A 287 18.54 12.83 -7.09
C TRP A 287 17.39 11.88 -7.40
N GLU A 288 17.37 10.75 -6.72
CA GLU A 288 16.29 9.78 -6.82
C GLU A 288 15.17 10.19 -5.88
N ALA A 289 13.96 10.34 -6.41
CA ALA A 289 12.82 10.82 -5.65
C ALA A 289 11.68 9.81 -5.60
N THR A 290 11.04 9.75 -4.45
CA THR A 290 9.80 9.02 -4.17
C THR A 290 8.81 9.95 -3.51
N HIS A 291 7.51 9.67 -3.64
CA HIS A 291 6.48 10.47 -3.00
C HIS A 291 5.34 9.60 -2.48
N GLU A 292 4.65 10.12 -1.47
CA GLU A 292 3.49 9.52 -0.81
C GLU A 292 2.54 10.66 -0.45
N GLY A 293 1.46 10.82 -1.23
CA GLY A 293 0.62 12.00 -1.15
C GLY A 293 1.44 13.30 -1.31
N PRO A 294 1.26 14.30 -0.41
CA PRO A 294 2.00 15.56 -0.45
C PRO A 294 3.45 15.47 0.01
N ARG A 295 3.89 14.31 0.52
CA ARG A 295 5.25 14.12 1.01
C ARG A 295 6.15 13.64 -0.12
N VAL A 296 7.29 14.29 -0.27
CA VAL A 296 8.35 13.89 -1.21
C VAL A 296 9.61 13.59 -0.42
N MET A 297 10.28 12.51 -0.79
CA MET A 297 11.60 12.15 -0.30
C MET A 297 12.54 12.01 -1.48
N ALA A 298 13.64 12.76 -1.48
CA ALA A 298 14.67 12.65 -2.50
C ALA A 298 16.03 12.35 -1.87
N VAL A 299 16.80 11.47 -2.51
CA VAL A 299 18.11 11.00 -2.05
C VAL A 299 19.16 11.37 -3.10
N SER A 300 20.32 11.85 -2.67
CA SER A 300 21.42 12.18 -3.59
C SER A 300 21.97 10.95 -4.31
N GLU A 301 22.63 11.16 -5.45
CA GLU A 301 23.23 10.07 -6.27
C GLU A 301 24.20 9.17 -5.49
N ASP A 302 24.88 9.71 -4.48
CA ASP A 302 25.80 8.98 -3.58
C ASP A 302 25.11 8.40 -2.34
N GLU A 303 23.79 8.56 -2.22
CA GLU A 303 22.95 8.14 -1.10
C GLU A 303 23.36 8.73 0.27
N GLN A 304 24.14 9.81 0.28
CA GLN A 304 24.64 10.43 1.51
C GLN A 304 23.78 11.59 2.01
N ALA A 305 22.90 12.14 1.18
CA ALA A 305 22.03 13.24 1.57
C ALA A 305 20.57 12.94 1.26
N LEU A 306 19.72 13.48 2.12
CA LEU A 306 18.28 13.32 2.09
C LEU A 306 17.62 14.70 2.02
N LEU A 307 16.59 14.79 1.21
CA LEU A 307 15.65 15.90 1.15
C LEU A 307 14.25 15.36 1.42
N VAL A 308 13.50 16.03 2.29
CA VAL A 308 12.11 15.72 2.61
C VAL A 308 11.28 16.99 2.49
N LEU A 309 10.28 16.96 1.60
CA LEU A 309 9.19 17.92 1.57
C LEU A 309 7.97 17.30 2.21
N THR A 310 7.33 17.99 3.14
CA THR A 310 6.12 17.51 3.82
C THR A 310 5.24 18.67 4.25
N PRO A 311 3.91 18.51 4.32
CA PRO A 311 3.07 19.45 5.06
C PRO A 311 3.50 19.54 6.53
N SER A 312 3.35 20.71 7.12
CA SER A 312 3.47 20.95 8.56
C SER A 312 2.11 21.35 9.12
N GLU A 313 1.82 20.90 10.35
CA GLU A 313 0.62 21.27 11.11
C GLU A 313 0.75 22.62 11.82
N ALA A 314 1.92 23.25 11.74
CA ALA A 314 2.17 24.54 12.35
C ALA A 314 1.29 25.65 11.75
N GLU A 315 0.96 26.64 12.59
CA GLU A 315 0.11 27.77 12.20
C GLU A 315 0.77 28.73 11.19
N SER A 316 2.11 28.76 11.16
CA SER A 316 2.89 29.58 10.24
C SER A 316 4.31 29.04 10.11
N ALA A 317 5.01 29.43 9.06
CA ALA A 317 6.39 29.09 8.81
C ALA A 317 7.32 29.49 9.96
N ALA A 318 7.12 30.70 10.52
CA ALA A 318 7.88 31.17 11.67
C ALA A 318 7.69 30.29 12.90
N LYS A 319 6.44 29.91 13.19
CA LYS A 319 6.11 29.02 14.32
C LYS A 319 6.67 27.61 14.09
N ALA A 320 6.59 27.09 12.87
CA ALA A 320 7.17 25.80 12.51
C ALA A 320 8.69 25.76 12.77
N LEU A 321 9.41 26.83 12.43
CA LEU A 321 10.84 26.94 12.68
C LEU A 321 11.16 27.05 14.18
N GLU A 322 10.34 27.78 14.95
CA GLU A 322 10.47 27.85 16.41
C GLU A 322 10.26 26.47 17.07
N GLU A 323 9.18 25.78 16.70
CA GLU A 323 8.81 24.46 17.20
C GLU A 323 9.89 23.42 16.87
N PHE A 324 10.48 23.48 15.66
CA PHE A 324 11.52 22.54 15.24
C PHE A 324 12.76 22.59 16.14
N PHE A 325 13.19 23.78 16.57
CA PHE A 325 14.37 23.94 17.44
C PHE A 325 14.05 23.94 18.94
N ALA A 326 12.78 23.75 19.32
CA ALA A 326 12.34 23.91 20.72
C ALA A 326 12.95 22.89 21.68
N ASP A 327 13.31 21.69 21.19
CA ASP A 327 13.89 20.63 22.03
C ASP A 327 15.40 20.79 22.28
N GLY A 328 16.07 21.70 21.55
CA GLY A 328 17.50 21.97 21.66
C GLY A 328 18.41 20.82 21.24
N SER A 329 17.89 19.81 20.53
CA SER A 329 18.65 18.64 20.07
C SER A 329 19.62 18.96 18.92
N LEU A 330 19.39 20.07 18.21
CA LEU A 330 20.16 20.51 17.05
C LEU A 330 20.75 21.90 17.29
N GLU A 331 21.98 22.10 16.82
CA GLU A 331 22.60 23.42 16.84
C GLU A 331 22.06 24.24 15.68
N ARG A 332 21.32 25.31 15.99
CA ARG A 332 20.80 26.23 14.98
C ARG A 332 21.92 27.08 14.40
N GLY A 333 22.06 27.05 13.08
CA GLY A 333 22.99 27.86 12.31
C GLY A 333 22.37 29.16 11.78
N GLU A 334 22.92 29.66 10.69
CA GLU A 334 22.44 30.87 10.01
C GLU A 334 21.00 30.70 9.55
N GLY A 335 20.18 31.72 9.82
CA GLY A 335 18.79 31.81 9.42
C GLY A 335 18.57 32.86 8.33
N TRP A 336 17.57 32.65 7.49
CA TRP A 336 17.12 33.60 6.50
C TRP A 336 15.60 33.72 6.52
N GLU A 337 15.11 34.94 6.33
CA GLU A 337 13.68 35.23 6.19
C GLU A 337 13.46 36.03 4.92
N GLY A 338 12.42 35.71 4.17
CA GLY A 338 12.13 36.39 2.93
C GLY A 338 10.93 35.81 2.21
N THR A 339 10.97 35.82 0.88
CA THR A 339 9.91 35.28 0.05
C THR A 339 10.44 34.44 -1.10
N VAL A 340 9.77 33.33 -1.41
CA VAL A 340 10.00 32.52 -2.61
C VAL A 340 8.74 32.54 -3.46
N SER A 341 8.84 32.99 -4.71
CA SER A 341 7.68 33.12 -5.62
C SER A 341 6.49 33.89 -5.01
N GLY A 342 6.77 34.84 -4.12
CA GLY A 342 5.77 35.64 -3.41
C GLY A 342 5.23 35.02 -2.11
N PHE A 343 5.63 33.79 -1.76
CA PHE A 343 5.26 33.12 -0.52
C PHE A 343 6.25 33.44 0.60
N PRO A 344 5.81 33.80 1.81
CA PRO A 344 6.69 33.99 2.96
C PRO A 344 7.46 32.71 3.29
N VAL A 345 8.75 32.85 3.53
CA VAL A 345 9.65 31.74 3.89
C VAL A 345 10.52 32.14 5.06
N VAL A 346 10.71 31.20 5.99
CA VAL A 346 11.79 31.23 6.96
C VAL A 346 12.65 29.98 6.78
N SER A 347 13.96 30.13 6.87
CA SER A 347 14.90 29.01 6.78
C SER A 347 15.98 29.13 7.83
N ALA A 348 16.58 27.99 8.16
CA ALA A 348 17.78 27.95 8.98
C ALA A 348 18.63 26.72 8.62
N SER A 349 19.93 26.90 8.67
CA SER A 349 20.86 25.76 8.73
C SER A 349 20.87 25.16 10.12
N PHE A 350 21.30 23.90 10.23
CA PHE A 350 21.56 23.25 11.51
C PHE A 350 22.76 22.30 11.42
N SER A 351 23.34 22.00 12.58
CA SER A 351 24.36 20.96 12.73
C SER A 351 24.07 20.05 13.91
N ALA A 352 24.52 18.80 13.81
CA ALA A 352 24.52 17.84 14.91
C ALA A 352 25.81 17.03 14.90
N SER A 353 26.35 16.78 16.10
CA SER A 353 27.46 15.84 16.27
C SER A 353 26.92 14.42 16.31
N ALA A 354 27.40 13.55 15.41
CA ALA A 354 27.08 12.13 15.35
C ALA A 354 28.36 11.29 15.59
N SER A 355 28.18 9.99 15.85
CA SER A 355 29.31 9.07 16.13
C SER A 355 30.25 8.87 14.94
N ASP A 356 29.76 9.13 13.73
CA ASP A 356 30.40 8.92 12.43
C ASP A 356 30.80 10.24 11.73
N GLY A 357 30.52 11.40 12.33
CA GLY A 357 30.88 12.70 11.77
C GLY A 357 29.95 13.82 12.21
N THR A 358 30.02 14.95 11.50
CA THR A 358 29.10 16.06 11.70
C THR A 358 28.01 15.99 10.64
N LEU A 359 26.75 15.92 11.09
CA LEU A 359 25.58 16.08 10.24
C LEU A 359 25.33 17.58 10.06
N MET A 360 25.13 17.98 8.81
CA MET A 360 24.71 19.32 8.42
C MET A 360 23.30 19.25 7.85
N GLY A 361 22.54 20.33 8.00
CA GLY A 361 21.20 20.38 7.47
C GLY A 361 20.72 21.79 7.15
N LEU A 362 19.65 21.84 6.36
CA LEU A 362 18.95 23.04 5.96
C LEU A 362 17.45 22.80 6.08
N LEU A 363 16.76 23.74 6.71
CA LEU A 363 15.31 23.76 6.85
C LEU A 363 14.77 24.98 6.13
N ALA A 364 13.66 24.83 5.43
CA ALA A 364 12.84 25.93 4.98
C ALA A 364 11.36 25.62 5.27
N PHE A 365 10.67 26.58 5.85
CA PHE A 365 9.23 26.55 6.03
C PHE A 365 8.62 27.65 5.18
N VAL A 366 7.55 27.31 4.45
CA VAL A 366 6.87 28.21 3.53
C VAL A 366 5.41 28.32 3.92
N ASP A 367 4.93 29.54 4.13
CA ASP A 367 3.49 29.82 4.22
C ASP A 367 2.90 29.71 2.81
N TYR A 368 2.12 28.66 2.57
CA TYR A 368 1.57 28.33 1.26
C TYR A 368 0.05 28.15 1.34
N GLU A 369 -0.69 29.13 0.81
CA GLU A 369 -2.15 29.25 0.96
C GLU A 369 -2.58 29.14 2.44
N ASP A 370 -3.37 28.11 2.78
CA ASP A 370 -3.96 27.91 4.11
C ASP A 370 -3.13 26.96 5.01
N GLY A 371 -1.85 26.74 4.69
CA GLY A 371 -0.99 25.87 5.49
C GLY A 371 0.50 26.12 5.32
N VAL A 372 1.31 25.27 5.93
CA VAL A 372 2.77 25.36 5.90
C VAL A 372 3.36 24.17 5.16
N LEU A 373 4.28 24.43 4.23
CA LEU A 373 5.14 23.40 3.65
C LEU A 373 6.50 23.44 4.37
N ALA A 374 6.94 22.29 4.87
CA ALA A 374 8.24 22.10 5.47
C ALA A 374 9.14 21.36 4.48
N LEU A 375 10.33 21.92 4.25
CA LEU A 375 11.38 21.26 3.52
C LEU A 375 12.60 21.13 4.42
N ALA A 376 12.97 19.90 4.72
CA ALA A 376 14.15 19.56 5.50
C ALA A 376 15.13 18.78 4.63
N ALA A 377 16.40 19.18 4.65
CA ALA A 377 17.47 18.44 4.02
C ALA A 377 18.63 18.23 4.99
N MET A 378 19.30 17.09 4.88
CA MET A 378 20.42 16.73 5.76
C MET A 378 21.43 15.83 5.07
N GLY A 379 22.67 15.85 5.53
CA GLY A 379 23.76 15.03 5.01
C GLY A 379 25.08 15.28 5.75
N PRO A 380 26.15 14.55 5.44
CA PRO A 380 27.45 14.74 6.07
C PRO A 380 28.04 16.10 5.72
N ALA A 381 28.85 16.66 6.64
CA ALA A 381 29.57 17.91 6.40
C ALA A 381 30.47 17.86 5.15
N GLU A 382 31.04 16.70 4.85
CA GLU A 382 31.78 16.49 3.61
C GLU A 382 30.85 16.60 2.39
N GLY A 383 31.12 17.56 1.51
CA GLY A 383 30.31 17.83 0.32
C GLY A 383 29.00 18.58 0.58
N TRP A 384 28.72 19.00 1.82
CA TRP A 384 27.46 19.68 2.17
C TRP A 384 27.22 20.97 1.38
N GLU A 385 28.27 21.78 1.14
CA GLU A 385 28.15 23.06 0.43
C GLU A 385 27.50 22.89 -0.95
N ALA A 386 28.04 22.02 -1.80
CA ALA A 386 27.48 21.74 -3.13
C ALA A 386 26.05 21.18 -3.06
N ARG A 387 25.76 20.30 -2.07
CA ARG A 387 24.40 19.76 -1.88
C ARG A 387 23.44 20.86 -1.44
N SER A 388 23.87 21.75 -0.56
CA SER A 388 23.06 22.86 -0.04
C SER A 388 22.68 23.86 -1.12
N GLU A 389 23.54 24.09 -2.12
CA GLU A 389 23.19 24.90 -3.30
C GLU A 389 22.09 24.25 -4.15
N ALA A 390 22.18 22.95 -4.41
CA ALA A 390 21.15 22.22 -5.15
C ALA A 390 19.81 22.18 -4.40
N ILE A 391 19.86 22.01 -3.07
CA ILE A 391 18.70 22.07 -2.18
C ILE A 391 18.09 23.48 -2.19
N ALA A 392 18.90 24.54 -2.08
CA ALA A 392 18.42 25.92 -2.13
C ALA A 392 17.79 26.26 -3.48
N ALA A 393 18.34 25.75 -4.60
CA ALA A 393 17.73 25.88 -5.92
C ALA A 393 16.37 25.17 -6.02
N CYS A 394 16.26 23.97 -5.42
CA CYS A 394 14.98 23.26 -5.26
C CYS A 394 13.97 24.14 -4.50
N PHE A 395 14.36 24.75 -3.37
CA PHE A 395 13.46 25.61 -2.59
C PHE A 395 12.99 26.80 -3.40
N ALA A 396 13.93 27.49 -4.05
CA ALA A 396 13.66 28.67 -4.87
C ALA A 396 12.73 28.38 -6.06
N SER A 397 12.62 27.12 -6.48
CA SER A 397 11.75 26.71 -7.59
C SER A 397 10.27 26.53 -7.21
N LEU A 398 9.94 26.53 -5.91
CA LEU A 398 8.57 26.40 -5.42
C LEU A 398 7.68 27.48 -6.04
N ARG A 399 6.57 27.04 -6.65
CA ARG A 399 5.67 27.91 -7.41
C ARG A 399 4.24 27.37 -7.40
N ARG A 400 3.29 28.21 -7.80
CA ARG A 400 1.95 27.73 -8.19
C ARG A 400 2.06 26.85 -9.42
N ALA A 401 1.42 25.69 -9.38
CA ALA A 401 1.31 24.81 -10.53
C ALA A 401 0.44 25.46 -11.62
N SER A 402 0.80 25.22 -12.88
CA SER A 402 0.04 25.73 -14.03
C SER A 402 -1.31 25.03 -14.16
N ALA A 403 -2.27 25.66 -14.84
CA ALA A 403 -3.57 25.05 -15.12
C ALA A 403 -3.46 23.73 -15.91
N ALA A 404 -2.41 23.53 -16.70
CA ALA A 404 -2.17 22.25 -17.38
C ALA A 404 -1.75 21.15 -16.39
N GLN A 405 -0.86 21.48 -15.45
CA GLN A 405 -0.41 20.57 -14.39
C GLN A 405 -1.53 20.21 -13.39
N LEU A 406 -2.50 21.11 -13.20
CA LEU A 406 -3.63 20.88 -12.29
C LEU A 406 -4.77 20.06 -12.90
N ARG A 407 -4.88 20.01 -14.24
CA ARG A 407 -5.97 19.31 -14.95
C ARG A 407 -5.60 17.89 -15.39
N VAL A 408 -4.56 17.30 -14.80
CA VAL A 408 -4.23 15.90 -15.06
C VAL A 408 -5.33 15.02 -14.51
N GLU A 409 -5.84 14.13 -15.36
CA GLU A 409 -6.85 13.15 -14.97
C GLU A 409 -6.16 11.80 -14.74
N PRO A 410 -6.50 11.08 -13.65
CA PRO A 410 -5.94 9.75 -13.42
C PRO A 410 -6.25 8.81 -14.57
N MET A 411 -5.42 7.79 -14.74
CA MET A 411 -5.78 6.61 -15.51
C MET A 411 -7.02 5.95 -14.89
N ARG A 412 -8.00 5.58 -15.72
CA ARG A 412 -9.25 4.95 -15.29
C ARG A 412 -9.54 3.71 -16.10
N VAL A 413 -10.07 2.70 -15.41
CA VAL A 413 -10.55 1.46 -16.03
C VAL A 413 -11.83 1.74 -16.81
N ARG A 414 -11.90 1.22 -18.03
CA ARG A 414 -13.03 1.31 -18.95
C ARG A 414 -13.35 -0.09 -19.49
N PRO A 415 -14.47 -0.69 -19.06
CA PRO A 415 -14.96 -1.91 -19.69
C PRO A 415 -15.18 -1.70 -21.18
N TRP A 416 -14.76 -2.66 -21.97
CA TRP A 416 -14.87 -2.64 -23.41
C TRP A 416 -15.14 -4.04 -23.94
N GLN A 417 -16.02 -4.14 -24.92
CA GLN A 417 -16.34 -5.41 -25.55
C GLN A 417 -15.82 -5.40 -26.99
N THR A 418 -15.15 -6.48 -27.40
CA THR A 418 -14.67 -6.62 -28.78
C THR A 418 -15.84 -6.73 -29.76
N GLU A 419 -15.82 -5.93 -30.83
CA GLU A 419 -16.87 -5.96 -31.86
C GLU A 419 -16.68 -7.08 -32.89
N ALA A 420 -15.43 -7.52 -33.06
CA ALA A 420 -15.01 -8.54 -34.01
C ALA A 420 -13.85 -9.34 -33.41
N GLU A 421 -13.57 -10.49 -34.02
CA GLU A 421 -12.37 -11.27 -33.68
C GLU A 421 -11.10 -10.40 -33.84
N THR A 422 -10.22 -10.41 -32.84
CA THR A 422 -9.04 -9.55 -32.81
C THR A 422 -7.94 -10.10 -31.89
N THR A 423 -6.81 -9.39 -31.77
CA THR A 423 -5.80 -9.58 -30.72
C THR A 423 -5.72 -8.30 -29.89
N LEU A 424 -5.13 -8.34 -28.69
CA LEU A 424 -4.90 -7.12 -27.92
C LEU A 424 -4.00 -6.12 -28.66
N ALA A 425 -2.95 -6.61 -29.33
CA ALA A 425 -2.08 -5.77 -30.15
C ALA A 425 -2.86 -5.02 -31.23
N SER A 426 -3.71 -5.73 -31.99
CA SER A 426 -4.53 -5.14 -33.05
C SER A 426 -5.64 -4.22 -32.51
N ALA A 427 -6.13 -4.48 -31.30
CA ALA A 427 -7.07 -3.59 -30.63
C ALA A 427 -6.40 -2.28 -30.20
N LEU A 428 -5.18 -2.36 -29.66
CA LEU A 428 -4.40 -1.21 -29.19
C LEU A 428 -4.02 -0.25 -30.32
N GLU A 429 -3.73 -0.77 -31.51
CA GLU A 429 -3.49 0.06 -32.71
C GLU A 429 -4.72 0.89 -33.12
N ARG A 430 -5.93 0.34 -32.94
CA ARG A 430 -7.19 1.00 -33.33
C ARG A 430 -7.74 1.91 -32.23
N ARG A 431 -7.51 1.55 -30.98
CA ARG A 431 -7.91 2.29 -29.80
C ARG A 431 -6.69 2.34 -28.88
N PRO A 432 -5.95 3.45 -28.80
CA PRO A 432 -4.85 3.56 -27.84
C PRO A 432 -5.31 3.38 -26.39
N ALA A 433 -4.44 2.81 -25.56
CA ALA A 433 -4.57 2.78 -24.10
C ALA A 433 -3.48 3.65 -23.48
N SER A 434 -3.66 4.05 -22.23
CA SER A 434 -2.64 4.77 -21.46
C SER A 434 -1.52 3.87 -20.95
N ILE A 435 -1.64 2.56 -21.11
CA ILE A 435 -0.67 1.55 -20.66
C ILE A 435 -0.20 0.68 -21.82
N GLU A 436 1.01 0.15 -21.67
CA GLU A 436 1.65 -0.68 -22.69
C GLU A 436 0.96 -2.04 -22.87
N LEU A 437 1.13 -2.66 -24.06
CA LEU A 437 0.48 -3.91 -24.43
C LEU A 437 0.67 -5.03 -23.39
N ALA A 438 1.88 -5.16 -22.84
CA ALA A 438 2.18 -6.19 -21.84
C ALA A 438 1.42 -5.96 -20.52
N GLU A 439 1.25 -4.71 -20.10
CA GLU A 439 0.48 -4.35 -18.90
C GLU A 439 -1.01 -4.57 -19.12
N LEU A 440 -1.51 -4.18 -20.30
CA LEU A 440 -2.89 -4.40 -20.70
C LEU A 440 -3.26 -5.89 -20.79
N ALA A 441 -2.35 -6.72 -21.32
CA ALA A 441 -2.49 -8.18 -21.35
C ALA A 441 -2.59 -8.77 -19.94
N ARG A 442 -1.74 -8.32 -19.00
CA ARG A 442 -1.80 -8.75 -17.60
C ARG A 442 -3.08 -8.33 -16.90
N LEU A 443 -3.54 -7.10 -17.12
CA LEU A 443 -4.81 -6.58 -16.57
C LEU A 443 -6.00 -7.45 -16.99
N ASN A 444 -5.98 -7.94 -18.22
CA ASN A 444 -7.04 -8.76 -18.79
C ASN A 444 -6.84 -10.28 -18.60
N GLY A 445 -5.68 -10.72 -18.15
CA GLY A 445 -5.37 -12.13 -17.98
C GLY A 445 -5.35 -12.92 -19.30
N VAL A 446 -5.02 -12.26 -20.41
CA VAL A 446 -4.94 -12.88 -21.74
C VAL A 446 -3.54 -12.74 -22.31
N ASP A 447 -3.17 -13.64 -23.21
CA ASP A 447 -1.95 -13.48 -24.02
C ASP A 447 -2.17 -12.36 -25.05
N ALA A 448 -1.16 -11.52 -25.27
CA ALA A 448 -1.25 -10.37 -26.17
C ALA A 448 -1.53 -10.75 -27.63
N GLU A 449 -1.04 -11.93 -28.04
CA GLU A 449 -1.18 -12.48 -29.40
C GLU A 449 -2.34 -13.48 -29.52
N ALA A 450 -3.00 -13.83 -28.40
CA ALA A 450 -4.15 -14.71 -28.45
C ALA A 450 -5.29 -14.07 -29.27
N THR A 451 -5.92 -14.91 -30.08
CA THR A 451 -7.14 -14.54 -30.80
C THR A 451 -8.30 -14.45 -29.82
N LEU A 452 -8.85 -13.26 -29.68
CA LEU A 452 -10.02 -12.93 -28.87
C LEU A 452 -11.27 -12.93 -29.75
N PRO A 453 -12.28 -13.77 -29.49
CA PRO A 453 -13.54 -13.76 -30.21
C PRO A 453 -14.26 -12.41 -30.11
N ALA A 454 -15.17 -12.15 -31.04
CA ALA A 454 -16.15 -11.06 -30.90
C ALA A 454 -16.99 -11.27 -29.63
N GLY A 455 -17.32 -10.19 -28.93
CA GLY A 455 -18.09 -10.22 -27.69
C GLY A 455 -17.24 -10.43 -26.42
N THR A 456 -15.92 -10.52 -26.54
CA THR A 456 -15.01 -10.67 -25.38
C THR A 456 -14.96 -9.37 -24.59
N TRP A 457 -15.22 -9.44 -23.29
CA TRP A 457 -15.08 -8.31 -22.39
C TRP A 457 -13.63 -8.13 -21.95
N LEU A 458 -13.19 -6.88 -21.99
CA LEU A 458 -11.85 -6.43 -21.65
C LEU A 458 -11.93 -5.18 -20.77
N LYS A 459 -10.91 -5.00 -19.95
CA LYS A 459 -10.61 -3.78 -19.19
C LYS A 459 -9.61 -2.96 -20.00
N TRP A 460 -10.02 -1.76 -20.39
CA TRP A 460 -9.19 -0.76 -21.05
C TRP A 460 -8.76 0.31 -20.06
N VAL A 461 -7.67 1.03 -20.32
CA VAL A 461 -7.20 2.11 -19.45
C VAL A 461 -7.00 3.37 -20.25
N ASP A 462 -7.68 4.45 -19.84
CA ASP A 462 -7.63 5.78 -20.46
C ASP A 462 -7.26 6.83 -19.39
N GLY A 463 -6.47 7.84 -19.73
CA GLY A 463 -6.05 8.92 -18.82
C GLY A 463 -4.56 9.27 -18.90
N PHE A 464 -4.07 10.09 -17.97
CA PHE A 464 -2.65 10.45 -17.89
C PHE A 464 -1.90 9.43 -17.03
N ASP A 465 -0.86 8.80 -17.59
CA ASP A 465 0.06 7.93 -16.82
C ASP A 465 1.18 8.78 -16.19
N PRO A 466 1.17 9.01 -14.87
CA PRO A 466 2.23 9.76 -14.20
C PRO A 466 3.59 9.06 -14.26
N ARG A 467 3.64 7.74 -14.46
CA ARG A 467 4.88 6.96 -14.52
C ARG A 467 5.66 7.24 -15.81
N ALA A 468 4.94 7.44 -16.92
CA ALA A 468 5.54 7.80 -18.20
C ALA A 468 6.09 9.24 -18.23
N ALA A 469 5.67 10.09 -17.30
CA ALA A 469 6.13 11.47 -17.19
C ALA A 469 7.38 11.63 -16.31
N ALA A 470 7.68 10.64 -15.46
CA ALA A 470 8.87 10.63 -14.62
C ALA A 470 10.14 10.45 -15.48
N PRO A 471 11.30 10.99 -15.05
CA PRO A 471 12.55 10.69 -15.72
C PRO A 471 12.86 9.21 -15.50
N ALA A 472 13.37 8.52 -16.53
CA ALA A 472 13.76 7.13 -16.39
C ALA A 472 14.69 6.99 -15.17
N ALA A 473 14.34 6.08 -14.24
CA ALA A 473 15.20 5.79 -13.10
C ALA A 473 16.59 5.43 -13.63
N ALA A 474 17.64 5.92 -12.96
CA ALA A 474 18.98 5.47 -13.27
C ALA A 474 19.02 3.94 -13.07
N PRO A 475 19.63 3.17 -13.98
CA PRO A 475 19.71 1.72 -13.81
C PRO A 475 20.37 1.42 -12.47
N THR A 476 19.71 0.60 -11.65
CA THR A 476 20.27 0.18 -10.36
C THR A 476 21.60 -0.54 -10.61
N LYS A 477 22.56 -0.46 -9.67
CA LYS A 477 23.88 -1.12 -9.83
C LYS A 477 23.78 -2.63 -10.05
N ASP A 478 22.64 -3.27 -9.73
CA ASP A 478 22.40 -4.69 -9.99
C ASP A 478 22.11 -5.02 -11.47
N ASP A 479 21.68 -4.05 -12.27
CA ASP A 479 21.47 -4.23 -13.73
C ASP A 479 22.79 -4.29 -14.53
N GLN A 480 23.94 -4.03 -13.90
CA GLN A 480 25.25 -4.14 -14.55
C GLN A 480 26.02 -5.42 -14.19
N ALA A 481 25.42 -6.35 -13.43
CA ALA A 481 26.11 -7.53 -12.93
C ALA A 481 25.74 -8.85 -13.65
N SER A 482 25.87 -8.92 -14.99
CA SER A 482 26.31 -10.11 -15.77
C SER A 482 26.01 -9.97 -17.27
N PRO A 483 26.79 -10.56 -18.20
CA PRO A 483 27.43 -11.87 -18.04
C PRO A 483 28.86 -11.96 -18.60
N MET A 484 29.84 -12.44 -17.81
CA MET A 484 31.01 -13.13 -18.36
C MET A 484 31.65 -14.06 -17.32
N LYS A 485 31.44 -15.36 -17.46
CA LYS A 485 32.47 -16.31 -17.90
C LYS A 485 31.89 -17.73 -17.95
N GLY A 486 32.10 -18.38 -19.10
CA GLY A 486 31.95 -19.83 -19.25
C GLY A 486 33.18 -20.59 -18.78
#